data_AF-A0A0F9LV60-F1
#
_entry.id   AF-A0A0F9LV60-F1
#
_cell.length_a   1.000
_cell.length_b   1.000
_cell.length_c   1.000
_cell.angle_alpha   90.00
_cell.angle_beta   90.00
_cell.angle_gamma   90.00
#
_symmetry.space_group_name_H-M   'P 1'
#
loop_
_entity.id
_entity.type
_entity.pdbx_description
1 polymer ?
#
loop_
_entity_poly.entity_id
_entity_poly.type
_entity_poly.pdbx_seq_one_letter_code
_entity_poly.pdbx_strand_id
1 'polypeptide(L)' 'MTEREIVKMVQKEKSGPTDFSAVYWRKADPTTLQACYDKGFLRWNGDKLIVTPLGKRSCGGLR' A
#
# COMPACT_ATOMS: atom_id res chain seq x y z
N MET A 1 -11.47 1.97 -5.99
CA MET A 1 -10.61 2.08 -4.79
C MET A 1 -9.53 3.12 -5.08
N THR A 2 -9.20 3.98 -4.13
CA THR A 2 -8.20 5.06 -4.27
C THR A 2 -6.83 4.64 -3.73
N GLU A 3 -5.78 5.33 -4.16
CA GLU A 3 -4.40 5.12 -3.68
C GLU A 3 -4.32 5.22 -2.15
N ARG A 4 -5.09 6.14 -1.57
CA ARG A 4 -5.16 6.34 -0.13
C ARG A 4 -5.77 5.14 0.60
N GLU A 5 -6.77 4.50 0.02
CA GLU A 5 -7.37 3.29 0.59
C GLU A 5 -6.41 2.11 0.52
N ILE A 6 -5.70 1.95 -0.61
CA ILE A 6 -4.65 0.92 -0.77
C ILE A 6 -3.56 1.10 0.30
N VAL A 7 -3.00 2.31 0.42
CA VAL A 7 -1.96 2.61 1.40
C VAL A 7 -2.47 2.39 2.83
N LYS A 8 -3.71 2.77 3.15
CA LYS A 8 -4.29 2.51 4.47
C LYS A 8 -4.45 1.02 4.76
N MET A 9 -4.83 0.20 3.78
CA MET A 9 -4.92 -1.25 3.97
C MET A 9 -3.56 -1.87 4.28
N VAL A 10 -2.51 -1.50 3.54
CA VAL A 10 -1.13 -1.95 3.83
C VAL A 10 -0.66 -1.46 5.21
N GLN A 11 -1.08 -0.27 5.67
CA GLN A 11 -0.73 0.24 7.01
C GLN A 11 -1.52 -0.41 8.16
N LYS A 12 -2.73 -0.93 7.91
CA LYS A 12 -3.65 -1.38 8.97
C LYS A 12 -3.23 -2.71 9.60
N GLU A 13 -2.38 -3.48 8.94
CA GLU A 13 -1.71 -4.64 9.53
C GLU A 13 -0.64 -4.16 10.52
N LYS A 14 -1.04 -4.12 11.79
CA LYS A 14 -0.41 -3.29 12.82
C LYS A 14 0.97 -3.74 13.32
N SER A 15 1.53 -4.86 12.87
CA SER A 15 2.73 -5.42 13.53
C SER A 15 3.62 -6.26 12.61
N GLY A 16 3.98 -5.75 11.45
CA GLY A 16 5.04 -6.35 10.65
C GLY A 16 4.83 -6.20 9.16
N PRO A 17 5.82 -6.65 8.36
CA PRO A 17 5.70 -6.66 6.92
C PRO A 17 4.51 -7.57 6.55
N THR A 18 3.57 -7.00 5.80
CA THR A 18 2.25 -7.55 5.50
C THR A 18 2.32 -8.64 4.44
N ASP A 19 1.73 -9.79 4.74
CA ASP A 19 1.35 -10.78 3.74
C ASP A 19 0.15 -10.21 2.97
N PHE A 20 0.45 -9.43 1.93
CA PHE A 20 -0.55 -8.81 1.08
C PHE A 20 -1.22 -9.91 0.23
N SER A 21 -2.13 -10.64 0.88
CA SER A 21 -2.74 -11.87 0.35
C SER A 21 -3.55 -11.61 -0.92
N ALA A 22 -3.83 -12.69 -1.67
CA ALA A 22 -4.65 -12.67 -2.88
C ALA A 22 -6.02 -11.99 -2.68
N VAL A 23 -6.53 -11.95 -1.44
CA VAL A 23 -7.80 -11.30 -1.11
C VAL A 23 -7.71 -9.77 -1.24
N TYR A 24 -6.57 -9.17 -0.91
CA TYR A 24 -6.36 -7.72 -1.08
C TYR A 24 -6.15 -7.36 -2.54
N TRP A 25 -5.40 -8.17 -3.30
CA TRP A 25 -5.25 -8.01 -4.75
C TRP A 25 -6.58 -8.05 -5.50
N ARG A 26 -7.52 -8.89 -5.05
CA ARG A 26 -8.87 -8.97 -5.64
C ARG A 26 -9.74 -7.74 -5.36
N LYS A 27 -9.44 -6.98 -4.31
CA LYS A 27 -10.18 -5.76 -3.93
C LYS A 27 -9.52 -4.49 -4.45
N ALA A 28 -8.21 -4.51 -4.66
CA ALA A 28 -7.47 -3.41 -5.23
C ALA A 28 -7.70 -3.33 -6.74
N ASP A 29 -8.01 -2.14 -7.23
CA ASP A 29 -8.01 -1.91 -8.67
C ASP A 29 -6.56 -2.02 -9.18
N PRO A 30 -6.27 -2.86 -10.21
CA PRO A 30 -4.92 -3.08 -10.71
C PRO A 30 -4.26 -1.78 -11.18
N THR A 31 -5.03 -0.86 -11.77
CA THR A 31 -4.55 0.43 -12.27
C THR A 31 -4.13 1.33 -11.11
N THR A 32 -4.96 1.41 -10.07
CA THR A 32 -4.63 2.20 -8.87
C THR A 32 -3.44 1.62 -8.12
N LEU A 33 -3.30 0.29 -8.11
CA LEU A 33 -2.18 -0.38 -7.46
C LEU A 33 -0.87 -0.17 -8.23
N GLN A 34 -0.91 -0.23 -9.56
CA GLN A 34 0.22 0.14 -10.41
C GLN A 34 0.63 1.60 -10.18
N ALA A 35 -0.34 2.52 -10.11
CA ALA A 35 -0.06 3.93 -9.79
C ALA A 35 0.62 4.11 -8.43
N CYS A 36 0.26 3.29 -7.43
CA CYS A 36 0.93 3.30 -6.12
C CYS A 36 2.40 2.84 -6.20
N TYR A 37 2.73 1.90 -7.09
CA TYR A 37 4.12 1.51 -7.36
C TYR A 37 4.87 2.58 -8.14
N ASP A 38 4.28 3.11 -9.21
CA ASP A 38 4.90 4.12 -10.08
C ASP A 38 5.22 5.41 -9.30
N LYS A 39 4.35 5.79 -8.35
CA LYS A 39 4.57 6.93 -7.45
C LYS A 39 5.48 6.61 -6.26
N GLY A 40 5.95 5.36 -6.13
CA GLY A 40 6.81 4.93 -5.04
C GLY A 40 6.15 4.95 -3.67
N PHE A 41 4.82 4.83 -3.59
CA PHE A 41 4.09 4.79 -2.32
C PHE A 41 4.22 3.43 -1.63
N LEU A 42 4.42 2.37 -2.42
CA LEU A 42 4.58 1.00 -1.97
C LEU A 42 5.89 0.42 -2.49
N ARG A 43 6.48 -0.51 -1.74
CA ARG A 43 7.60 -1.31 -2.20
C ARG A 43 7.54 -2.73 -1.64
N TRP A 44 8.11 -3.67 -2.37
CA TRP A 44 8.39 -5.00 -1.86
C TRP A 44 9.61 -4.99 -0.94
N ASN A 45 9.55 -5.76 0.14
CA ASN A 45 10.64 -6.02 1.07
C ASN A 45 10.67 -7.52 1.35
N GLY A 46 11.40 -8.27 0.51
CA GLY A 46 11.20 -9.71 0.38
C GLY A 46 9.81 -9.99 -0.18
N ASP A 47 9.12 -10.99 0.37
CA ASP A 47 7.77 -11.41 -0.05
C ASP A 47 6.65 -10.52 0.48
N LYS A 48 7.00 -9.32 0.99
CA LYS A 48 6.09 -8.52 1.80
C LYS A 48 5.96 -7.11 1.28
N LEU A 49 4.71 -6.64 1.18
CA LEU A 49 4.40 -5.31 0.70
C LEU A 49 4.44 -4.32 1.85
N ILE A 50 5.20 -3.23 1.70
CA ILE A 50 5.30 -2.19 2.73
C ILE A 50 5.03 -0.80 2.16
N VAL A 51 4.51 0.09 3.01
CA VAL A 51 4.32 1.50 2.68
C VAL A 51 5.61 2.28 2.90
N THR A 52 6.06 2.98 1.87
CA THR A 52 7.24 3.84 1.94
C THR A 52 6.97 5.10 2.78
N PRO A 53 8.01 5.81 3.25
CA PRO A 53 7.83 7.12 3.88
C PRO A 53 7.08 8.12 2.99
N LEU A 54 7.23 8.01 1.66
CA LEU A 54 6.48 8.83 0.70
C LEU A 54 4.99 8.49 0.72
N GLY A 55 4.62 7.20 0.61
CA GLY A 55 3.23 6.77 0.70
C GLY A 55 2.58 7.16 2.03
N LYS A 56 3.33 7.08 3.14
CA LYS A 56 2.85 7.55 4.45
C LYS A 56 2.55 9.05 4.46
N ARG A 57 3.41 9.89 3.87
CA ARG A 57 3.18 11.34 3.79
C ARG A 57 2.03 11.70 2.84
N SER A 58 2.04 11.12 1.63
CA SER A 58 1.08 11.45 0.57
C SER A 58 -0.33 10.93 0.85
N CYS A 59 -0.46 9.79 1.52
CA CYS A 59 -1.76 9.15 1.76
C CYS A 59 -2.16 9.07 3.24
N GLY A 60 -1.20 9.14 4.16
CA GLY A 60 -1.43 9.03 5.61
C GLY A 60 -2.05 10.28 6.23
N GLY A 61 -1.93 11.45 5.58
CA GLY A 61 -2.48 12.69 6.13
C GLY A 61 -1.87 13.03 7.48
N LEU A 62 -0.60 13.44 7.49
CA LEU A 62 -0.08 14.25 8.59
C LEU A 62 -0.39 15.70 8.24
N ARG A 63 -1.48 16.20 8.81
CA ARG A 63 -1.71 17.62 9.04
C ARG A 63 -1.91 17.80 10.54
#